data_AF-A0A7Y4YL06-F1
#
_entry.id   AF-A0A7Y4YL06-F1
#
_cell.length_a   1.000
_cell.length_b   1.000
_cell.length_c   1.000
_cell.angle_alpha   90.00
_cell.angle_beta   90.00
_cell.angle_gamma   90.00
#
_symmetry.space_group_name_H-M   'P 1'
#
loop_
_entity.id
_entity.type
_entity.pdbx_description
1 polymer ?
#
loop_
_entity_poly.entity_id
_entity_poly.type
_entity_poly.pdbx_seq_one_letter_code
_entity_poly.pdbx_strand_id
1 'polypeptide(L)'
;EISWAAEFCEMPVKEMIPDLSDLRQQYPIAGVASILSSRSIGMNEEFFRELADYEFARRLFQPIRLVVRNIGPVAASHVRAELKVLRDIGVVLADESNMPELPKRRTDFLRSPVFRGIPSAVRQSPGRVSIDKNDQRFRIEIDCGDLQPGRQIWSDVLYLGKVESGKFSLDGLLFADNLPQPKEVALSSSVTVKKTVMTVDGLCSLPDLAERGE
;
A
#
# COMPACT_ATOMS: atom_id res chain seq x y z
N GLU A 1 5.13 2.65 20.92
CA GLU A 1 6.04 3.39 20.02
C GLU A 1 6.41 2.45 18.88
N ILE A 2 6.32 2.92 17.64
CA ILE A 2 6.66 2.14 16.44
C ILE A 2 7.84 2.83 15.75
N SER A 3 8.85 2.06 15.33
CA SER A 3 9.97 2.56 14.54
C SER A 3 10.24 1.66 13.34
N TRP A 4 10.50 2.26 12.18
CA TRP A 4 10.88 1.52 10.98
C TRP A 4 11.82 2.32 10.07
N ALA A 5 12.46 1.60 9.16
CA ALA A 5 13.25 2.19 8.08
C ALA A 5 12.43 2.17 6.79
N ALA A 6 12.47 3.26 6.04
CA ALA A 6 11.86 3.39 4.71
C ALA A 6 12.91 3.91 3.73
N GLU A 7 12.66 3.71 2.44
CA GLU A 7 13.50 4.25 1.37
C GLU A 7 12.66 5.13 0.44
N PHE A 8 13.03 6.40 0.36
CA PHE A 8 12.53 7.30 -0.68
C PHE A 8 13.47 7.19 -1.88
N CYS A 9 13.10 6.35 -2.83
CA CYS A 9 13.87 6.11 -4.05
C CYS A 9 13.30 6.96 -5.18
N GLU A 10 14.03 7.97 -5.61
CA GLU A 10 13.63 8.78 -6.76
C GLU A 10 13.69 7.93 -8.03
N MET A 11 12.53 7.71 -8.65
CA MET A 11 12.41 6.92 -9.87
C MET A 11 12.77 7.77 -11.11
N PRO A 12 13.28 7.15 -12.18
CA PRO A 12 13.49 7.85 -13.44
C PRO A 12 12.17 8.44 -13.96
N VAL A 13 12.24 9.57 -14.66
CA VAL A 13 11.06 10.20 -15.26
C VAL A 13 10.39 9.24 -16.24
N LYS A 14 9.05 9.22 -16.27
CA LYS A 14 8.26 8.22 -16.98
C LYS A 14 8.61 8.15 -18.48
N GLU A 15 8.94 9.29 -19.08
CA GLU A 15 9.29 9.43 -20.49
C GLU A 15 10.65 8.81 -20.84
N MET A 16 11.54 8.65 -19.86
CA MET A 16 12.84 7.99 -20.03
C MET A 16 12.76 6.48 -19.78
N ILE A 17 11.66 5.97 -19.22
CA ILE A 17 11.47 4.55 -18.99
C ILE A 17 11.01 3.91 -20.32
N PRO A 18 11.81 2.98 -20.88
CA PRO A 18 11.51 2.35 -22.15
C PRO A 18 10.29 1.45 -22.02
N ASP A 19 9.57 1.28 -23.13
CA ASP A 19 8.50 0.29 -23.18
C ASP A 19 9.14 -1.11 -23.24
N LEU A 20 8.42 -2.12 -22.74
CA LEU A 20 8.92 -3.51 -22.75
C LEU A 20 9.29 -3.98 -24.16
N SER A 21 8.63 -3.42 -25.18
CA SER A 21 8.87 -3.69 -26.60
C SER A 21 10.19 -3.12 -27.12
N ASP A 22 10.70 -2.03 -26.53
CA ASP A 22 11.86 -1.28 -27.03
C ASP A 22 13.20 -1.93 -26.68
N LEU A 23 13.30 -2.59 -25.51
CA LEU A 23 14.52 -3.32 -25.12
C LEU A 23 14.88 -4.46 -26.09
N ARG A 24 13.90 -4.96 -26.86
CA ARG A 24 14.16 -5.96 -27.92
C ARG A 24 14.95 -5.40 -29.10
N GLN A 25 14.92 -4.09 -29.32
CA GLN A 25 15.66 -3.45 -30.40
C GLN A 25 17.10 -3.11 -30.00
N GLN A 26 17.37 -2.86 -28.72
CA GLN A 26 18.69 -2.43 -28.23
C GLN A 26 19.67 -3.58 -27.92
N TYR A 27 19.19 -4.80 -27.64
CA TYR A 27 20.04 -5.98 -27.46
C TYR A 27 19.70 -7.08 -28.48
N PRO A 28 20.25 -7.04 -29.71
CA PRO A 28 20.14 -8.16 -30.62
C PRO A 28 21.02 -9.29 -30.07
N ILE A 29 20.42 -10.26 -29.39
CA ILE A 29 21.11 -11.53 -29.12
C ILE A 29 21.41 -12.15 -30.49
N ALA A 30 22.66 -12.05 -30.92
CA ALA A 30 23.17 -12.67 -32.12
C ALA A 30 23.01 -14.19 -32.01
N GLY A 31 22.08 -14.76 -32.78
CA GLY A 31 22.07 -16.21 -33.02
C GLY A 31 20.72 -16.93 -33.05
N VAL A 32 19.58 -16.28 -32.77
CA VAL A 32 18.26 -16.97 -32.80
C VAL A 32 17.24 -16.20 -33.64
N ALA A 33 17.62 -15.85 -34.85
CA ALA A 33 16.72 -15.29 -35.86
C ALA A 33 15.98 -16.41 -36.59
N SER A 34 14.86 -16.87 -36.02
CA SER A 34 13.70 -17.48 -36.68
C SER A 34 13.05 -18.47 -35.73
N ILE A 35 11.98 -18.10 -35.01
CA ILE A 35 10.74 -18.88 -34.75
C ILE A 35 9.66 -17.98 -34.09
N LEU A 36 9.97 -16.83 -33.47
CA LEU A 36 8.97 -16.10 -32.66
C LEU A 36 8.62 -14.69 -33.19
N SER A 37 8.39 -14.56 -34.50
CA SER A 37 7.62 -13.46 -35.09
C SER A 37 6.10 -13.62 -34.86
N SER A 38 5.69 -14.43 -33.88
CA SER A 38 4.30 -14.49 -33.43
C SER A 38 4.01 -13.24 -32.59
N ARG A 39 3.36 -12.28 -33.23
CA ARG A 39 2.50 -11.22 -32.67
C ARG A 39 2.59 -11.02 -31.14
N SER A 40 2.93 -9.80 -30.80
CA SER A 40 2.79 -9.01 -29.56
C SER A 40 1.41 -9.08 -28.86
N ILE A 41 0.64 -10.15 -29.04
CA ILE A 41 -0.65 -10.35 -28.38
C ILE A 41 -0.35 -10.70 -26.92
N GLY A 42 -0.45 -9.68 -26.07
CA GLY A 42 -0.56 -9.85 -24.63
C GLY A 42 0.73 -9.60 -23.90
N MET A 43 1.61 -8.76 -24.45
CA MET A 43 2.68 -8.15 -23.67
C MET A 43 2.18 -6.84 -23.07
N ASN A 44 2.55 -6.61 -21.82
CA ASN A 44 2.32 -5.35 -21.14
C ASN A 44 3.44 -4.36 -21.51
N GLU A 45 3.14 -3.41 -22.38
CA GLU A 45 4.11 -2.40 -22.83
C GLU A 45 4.54 -1.47 -21.69
N GLU A 46 3.63 -1.18 -20.77
CA GLU A 46 3.85 -0.31 -19.60
C GLU A 46 4.53 -1.05 -18.44
N PHE A 47 4.98 -2.30 -18.61
CA PHE A 47 5.54 -3.13 -17.54
C PHE A 47 6.61 -2.43 -16.70
N PHE A 48 7.60 -1.76 -17.32
CA PHE A 48 8.66 -1.08 -16.57
C PHE A 48 8.17 0.17 -15.84
N ARG A 49 7.15 0.84 -16.36
CA ARG A 49 6.55 2.03 -15.74
C ARG A 49 5.73 1.62 -14.52
N GLU A 50 4.91 0.59 -14.66
CA GLU A 50 4.20 -0.03 -13.53
C GLU A 50 5.18 -0.61 -12.50
N LEU A 51 6.32 -1.15 -12.93
CA LEU A 51 7.36 -1.67 -12.04
C LEU A 51 8.04 -0.54 -11.25
N ALA A 52 8.25 0.63 -11.85
CA ALA A 52 8.76 1.80 -11.15
C ALA A 52 7.80 2.25 -10.05
N ASP A 53 6.50 2.35 -10.35
CA ASP A 53 5.46 2.70 -9.37
C ASP A 53 5.40 1.67 -8.24
N TYR A 54 5.43 0.38 -8.58
CA TYR A 54 5.44 -0.72 -7.63
C TYR A 54 6.67 -0.68 -6.71
N GLU A 55 7.87 -0.55 -7.26
CA GLU A 55 9.11 -0.50 -6.48
C GLU A 55 9.17 0.75 -5.60
N PHE A 56 8.69 1.89 -6.09
CA PHE A 56 8.61 3.11 -5.32
C PHE A 56 7.71 2.90 -4.10
N ALA A 57 6.49 2.39 -4.32
CA ALA A 57 5.54 2.18 -3.26
C ALA A 57 6.04 1.12 -2.25
N ARG A 58 6.62 0.02 -2.74
CA ARG A 58 7.16 -1.07 -1.91
C ARG A 58 8.29 -0.60 -0.98
N ARG A 59 9.11 0.34 -1.43
CA ARG A 59 10.25 0.89 -0.67
C ARG A 59 9.85 1.97 0.32
N LEU A 60 8.85 2.77 -0.03
CA LEU A 60 8.42 3.91 0.77
C LEU A 60 7.40 3.53 1.85
N PHE A 61 6.44 2.67 1.50
CA PHE A 61 5.32 2.36 2.39
C PHE A 61 5.61 1.14 3.26
N GLN A 62 5.33 1.29 4.55
CA GLN A 62 5.31 0.20 5.50
C GLN A 62 3.87 -0.27 5.70
N PRO A 63 3.55 -1.55 5.47
CA PRO A 63 2.27 -2.11 5.88
C PRO A 63 2.21 -2.19 7.41
N ILE A 64 1.13 -1.69 7.98
CA ILE A 64 0.84 -1.73 9.41
C ILE A 64 -0.59 -2.23 9.65
N ARG A 65 -0.81 -2.83 10.82
CA ARG A 65 -2.14 -3.13 11.35
C ARG A 65 -2.23 -2.59 12.76
N LEU A 66 -3.39 -2.08 13.10
CA LEU A 66 -3.69 -1.56 14.42
C LEU A 66 -4.53 -2.58 15.18
N VAL A 67 -4.34 -2.62 16.50
CA VAL A 67 -5.08 -3.53 17.38
C VAL A 67 -5.89 -2.72 18.37
N VAL A 68 -7.18 -2.99 18.41
CA VAL A 68 -8.06 -2.50 19.47
C VAL A 68 -8.39 -3.67 20.38
N ARG A 69 -8.06 -3.52 21.67
CA ARG A 69 -8.27 -4.55 22.69
C ARG A 69 -9.14 -4.00 23.80
N ASN A 70 -10.17 -4.75 24.17
CA ASN A 70 -10.94 -4.47 25.38
C ASN A 70 -10.21 -5.05 26.60
N ILE A 71 -9.59 -4.17 27.38
CA ILE A 71 -8.90 -4.52 28.64
C ILE A 71 -9.81 -4.39 29.87
N GLY A 72 -11.04 -3.93 29.69
CA GLY A 72 -12.01 -3.74 30.76
C GLY A 72 -12.74 -5.04 31.13
N PRO A 73 -13.42 -5.05 32.29
CA PRO A 73 -14.20 -6.21 32.75
C PRO A 73 -15.57 -6.33 32.07
N VAL A 74 -16.01 -5.33 31.32
CA VAL A 74 -17.34 -5.27 30.68
C VAL A 74 -17.19 -5.27 29.15
N ALA A 75 -18.12 -5.91 28.45
CA ALA A 75 -18.16 -5.88 26.99
C ALA A 75 -18.37 -4.45 26.49
N ALA A 76 -17.63 -4.06 25.46
CA ALA A 76 -17.77 -2.79 24.78
C ALA A 76 -18.57 -2.99 23.49
N SER A 77 -19.57 -2.14 23.28
CA SER A 77 -20.49 -2.25 22.14
C SER A 77 -20.27 -1.14 21.15
N HIS A 78 -20.40 -1.46 19.86
CA HIS A 78 -20.17 -0.53 18.74
C HIS A 78 -18.86 0.27 18.86
N VAL A 79 -17.77 -0.45 19.09
CA VAL A 79 -16.46 0.15 19.26
C VAL A 79 -15.96 0.70 17.91
N ARG A 80 -15.53 1.96 17.90
CA ARG A 80 -14.94 2.63 16.73
C ARG A 80 -13.72 3.41 17.14
N ALA A 81 -12.62 3.24 16.42
CA ALA A 81 -11.42 4.06 16.59
C ALA A 81 -11.33 5.09 15.46
N GLU A 82 -11.02 6.33 15.81
CA GLU A 82 -10.74 7.38 14.84
C GLU A 82 -9.36 7.97 15.11
N LEU A 83 -8.47 7.89 14.13
CA LEU A 83 -7.14 8.46 14.19
C LEU A 83 -7.02 9.59 13.17
N LYS A 84 -6.24 10.61 13.52
CA LYS A 84 -5.97 11.77 12.69
C LYS A 84 -4.46 11.91 12.51
N VAL A 85 -4.07 12.21 11.28
CA VAL A 85 -2.68 12.53 10.92
C VAL A 85 -2.69 13.81 10.10
N LEU A 86 -1.85 14.77 10.48
CA LEU A 86 -1.66 15.98 9.72
C LEU A 86 -0.88 15.70 8.43
N ARG A 87 -1.27 16.33 7.33
CA ARG A 87 -0.59 16.15 6.02
C ARG A 87 0.74 16.88 5.92
N ASP A 88 0.86 18.00 6.64
CA ASP A 88 2.00 18.92 6.60
C ASP A 88 3.35 18.29 7.03
N ILE A 89 3.30 17.19 7.77
CA ILE A 89 4.48 16.44 8.24
C ILE A 89 5.00 15.40 7.22
N GLY A 90 4.56 15.47 5.95
CA GLY A 90 5.07 14.63 4.86
C GLY A 90 4.72 13.14 4.97
N VAL A 91 3.63 12.83 5.67
CA VAL A 91 3.10 11.47 5.82
C VAL A 91 2.12 11.19 4.69
N VAL A 92 2.22 9.99 4.11
CA VAL A 92 1.30 9.50 3.07
C VAL A 92 0.60 8.26 3.60
N LEU A 93 -0.73 8.24 3.47
CA LEU A 93 -1.58 7.13 3.85
C LEU A 93 -2.27 6.54 2.61
N ALA A 94 -2.16 5.22 2.48
CA ALA A 94 -2.79 4.44 1.44
C ALA A 94 -3.51 3.23 2.05
N ASP A 95 -4.66 2.90 1.47
CA ASP A 95 -5.25 1.58 1.67
C ASP A 95 -4.69 0.61 0.61
N GLU A 96 -5.05 -0.67 0.72
CA GLU A 96 -4.63 -1.70 -0.23
C GLU A 96 -5.05 -1.39 -1.67
N SER A 97 -6.19 -0.71 -1.88
CA SER A 97 -6.68 -0.36 -3.22
C SER A 97 -5.88 0.77 -3.88
N ASN A 98 -5.16 1.57 -3.09
CA ASN A 98 -4.25 2.61 -3.57
C ASN A 98 -2.82 2.09 -3.83
N MET A 99 -2.50 0.86 -3.43
CA MET A 99 -1.17 0.29 -3.66
C MET A 99 -1.06 -0.28 -5.08
N PRO A 100 0.02 0.02 -5.81
CA PRO A 100 0.25 -0.59 -7.12
C PRO A 100 0.36 -2.11 -6.98
N GLU A 101 -0.32 -2.84 -7.87
CA GLU A 101 -0.17 -4.30 -7.99
C GLU A 101 1.19 -4.64 -8.62
N LEU A 102 1.72 -5.82 -8.32
CA LEU A 102 2.94 -6.30 -8.97
C LEU A 102 2.67 -6.47 -10.49
N PRO A 103 3.41 -5.77 -11.37
CA PRO A 103 3.14 -5.81 -12.80
C PRO A 103 3.49 -7.18 -13.39
N LYS A 104 2.76 -7.54 -14.45
CA LYS A 104 2.98 -8.78 -15.20
C LYS A 104 3.45 -8.45 -16.61
N ARG A 105 4.51 -9.11 -17.06
CA ARG A 105 5.04 -8.95 -18.44
C ARG A 105 4.03 -9.39 -19.51
N ARG A 106 3.17 -10.35 -19.16
CA ARG A 106 2.11 -10.84 -20.03
C ARG A 106 0.74 -10.54 -19.47
N THR A 107 -0.11 -9.99 -20.31
CA THR A 107 -1.52 -9.74 -20.05
C THR A 107 -2.27 -11.04 -20.37
N ASP A 108 -2.72 -11.75 -19.35
CA ASP A 108 -3.56 -12.94 -19.53
C ASP A 108 -4.92 -12.50 -20.11
N PHE A 109 -5.09 -12.51 -21.43
CA PHE A 109 -6.37 -12.18 -22.08
C PHE A 109 -7.51 -13.12 -21.68
N LEU A 110 -7.21 -14.30 -21.15
CA LEU A 110 -8.20 -15.24 -20.61
C LEU A 110 -8.70 -14.85 -19.21
N ARG A 111 -8.14 -13.81 -18.59
CA ARG A 111 -8.62 -13.20 -17.34
C ARG A 111 -9.07 -11.76 -17.60
N SER A 112 -9.99 -11.59 -18.54
CA SER A 112 -10.71 -10.33 -18.71
C SER A 112 -11.32 -9.88 -17.35
N PRO A 113 -11.12 -8.63 -16.90
CA PRO A 113 -11.63 -8.13 -15.62
C PRO A 113 -13.14 -7.79 -15.67
N VAL A 114 -13.87 -8.28 -16.67
CA VAL A 114 -15.32 -8.05 -16.82
C VAL A 114 -16.15 -8.78 -15.73
N PHE A 115 -15.51 -9.61 -14.91
CA PHE A 115 -16.11 -10.20 -13.70
C PHE A 115 -15.35 -9.85 -12.42
N ARG A 116 -14.84 -8.61 -12.24
CA ARG A 116 -14.70 -8.08 -10.87
C ARG A 116 -16.10 -7.65 -10.44
N GLY A 117 -16.77 -8.56 -9.72
CA GLY A 117 -18.15 -8.46 -9.33
C GLY A 117 -18.51 -7.11 -8.73
N ILE A 118 -19.76 -6.72 -8.97
CA ILE A 118 -20.53 -5.75 -8.21
C ILE A 118 -20.05 -5.80 -6.75
N PRO A 119 -19.61 -4.67 -6.14
CA PRO A 119 -19.23 -4.68 -4.74
C PRO A 119 -20.44 -5.19 -3.95
N SER A 120 -20.36 -6.45 -3.54
CA SER A 120 -21.36 -7.09 -2.71
C SER A 120 -21.50 -6.17 -1.51
N ALA A 121 -22.73 -5.68 -1.25
CA ALA A 121 -23.02 -4.73 -0.19
C ALA A 121 -22.19 -5.10 1.05
N VAL A 122 -21.11 -4.33 1.26
CA VAL A 122 -20.00 -4.76 2.11
C VAL A 122 -20.54 -4.84 3.52
N ARG A 123 -20.82 -6.06 3.97
CA ARG A 123 -21.05 -6.35 5.38
C ARG A 123 -19.83 -5.76 6.09
N GLN A 124 -20.03 -4.74 6.92
CA GLN A 124 -18.94 -4.15 7.68
C GLN A 124 -18.37 -5.24 8.57
N SER A 125 -17.22 -5.78 8.17
CA SER A 125 -16.49 -6.75 8.96
C SER A 125 -15.73 -5.99 10.05
N PRO A 126 -15.76 -6.46 11.30
CA PRO A 126 -14.94 -5.87 12.34
C PRO A 126 -13.47 -5.87 11.92
N GLY A 127 -12.79 -4.75 12.13
CA GLY A 127 -11.45 -4.47 11.64
C GLY A 127 -11.40 -3.60 10.38
N ARG A 128 -12.55 -3.34 9.73
CA ARG A 128 -12.57 -2.56 8.49
C ARG A 128 -12.00 -1.17 8.68
N VAL A 129 -11.09 -0.79 7.79
CA VAL A 129 -10.52 0.56 7.77
C VAL A 129 -11.14 1.41 6.66
N SER A 130 -11.47 2.65 6.99
CA SER A 130 -11.83 3.70 6.04
C SER A 130 -10.87 4.88 6.19
N ILE A 131 -10.33 5.36 5.07
CA ILE A 131 -9.43 6.52 5.05
C ILE A 131 -10.13 7.65 4.33
N ASP A 132 -10.44 8.71 5.07
CA ASP A 132 -10.91 9.97 4.49
C ASP A 132 -9.73 10.94 4.36
N LYS A 133 -9.53 11.46 3.14
CA LYS A 133 -8.42 12.33 2.77
C LYS A 133 -8.99 13.73 2.52
N ASN A 134 -8.69 14.67 3.41
CA ASN A 134 -8.94 16.09 3.19
C ASN A 134 -7.60 16.82 3.01
N ASP A 135 -7.62 18.05 2.50
CA ASP A 135 -6.45 18.88 2.19
C ASP A 135 -5.52 19.05 3.40
N GLN A 136 -6.08 19.08 4.62
CA GLN A 136 -5.32 19.34 5.85
C GLN A 136 -4.96 18.08 6.65
N ARG A 137 -5.75 17.01 6.53
CA ARG A 137 -5.64 15.85 7.41
C ARG A 137 -6.12 14.57 6.77
N PHE A 138 -5.52 13.47 7.21
CA PHE A 138 -6.07 12.14 7.02
C PHE A 138 -6.88 11.75 8.26
N ARG A 139 -8.07 11.19 8.04
CA ARG A 139 -8.87 10.56 9.09
C ARG A 139 -8.95 9.07 8.79
N ILE A 140 -8.46 8.26 9.72
CA ILE A 140 -8.52 6.80 9.68
C ILE A 140 -9.62 6.39 10.63
N GLU A 141 -10.62 5.67 10.12
CA GLU A 141 -11.71 5.12 10.92
C GLU A 141 -11.61 3.60 10.90
N ILE A 142 -11.67 2.98 12.08
CA ILE A 142 -11.61 1.54 12.26
C ILE A 142 -12.88 1.11 12.97
N ASP A 143 -13.72 0.36 12.27
CA ASP A 143 -14.93 -0.23 12.84
C ASP A 143 -14.56 -1.54 13.54
N CYS A 144 -14.73 -1.61 14.85
CA CYS A 144 -14.40 -2.79 15.65
C CYS A 144 -15.65 -3.57 16.08
N GLY A 145 -16.87 -3.06 15.86
CA GLY A 145 -18.09 -3.69 16.37
C GLY A 145 -18.04 -3.99 17.87
N ASP A 146 -18.59 -5.13 18.30
CA ASP A 146 -18.65 -5.51 19.71
C ASP A 146 -17.38 -6.24 20.18
N LEU A 147 -16.80 -5.78 21.28
CA LEU A 147 -15.60 -6.34 21.91
C LEU A 147 -15.88 -6.86 23.32
N GLN A 148 -15.90 -8.18 23.48
CA GLN A 148 -15.95 -8.81 24.80
C GLN A 148 -14.68 -8.53 25.63
N PRO A 149 -14.75 -8.64 26.97
CA PRO A 149 -13.57 -8.54 27.84
C PRO A 149 -12.44 -9.46 27.36
N GLY A 150 -11.24 -8.90 27.23
CA GLY A 150 -10.05 -9.62 26.79
C GLY A 150 -9.95 -9.88 25.28
N ARG A 151 -11.01 -9.64 24.50
CA ARG A 151 -10.95 -9.75 23.03
C ARG A 151 -10.19 -8.59 22.41
N GLN A 152 -9.64 -8.88 21.23
CA GLN A 152 -8.96 -7.91 20.38
C GLN A 152 -9.40 -8.08 18.93
N ILE A 153 -9.37 -6.98 18.19
CA ILE A 153 -9.62 -6.94 16.76
C ILE A 153 -8.43 -6.28 16.08
N TRP A 154 -8.01 -6.89 14.98
CA TRP A 154 -7.00 -6.35 14.09
C TRP A 154 -7.70 -5.53 13.02
N SER A 155 -7.13 -4.38 12.69
CA SER A 155 -7.56 -3.63 11.52
C SER A 155 -7.13 -4.33 10.23
N ASP A 156 -7.76 -3.95 9.13
CA ASP A 156 -7.22 -4.15 7.79
C ASP A 156 -5.83 -3.49 7.68
N VAL A 157 -5.07 -3.90 6.66
CA VAL A 157 -3.73 -3.36 6.41
C VAL A 157 -3.84 -1.91 5.97
N LEU A 158 -3.05 -1.07 6.60
CA LEU A 158 -2.82 0.32 6.25
C LEU A 158 -1.39 0.47 5.76
N TYR A 159 -1.18 1.28 4.73
CA TYR A 159 0.14 1.58 4.23
C TYR A 159 0.53 2.98 4.64
N LEU A 160 1.64 3.06 5.38
CA LEU A 160 2.15 4.30 5.93
C LEU A 160 3.51 4.62 5.31
N GLY A 161 3.58 5.72 4.57
CA GLY A 161 4.80 6.24 3.96
C GLY A 161 5.19 7.59 4.56
N LYS A 162 6.49 7.89 4.59
CA LYS A 162 6.99 9.21 4.95
C LYS A 162 8.19 9.55 4.08
N VAL A 163 8.21 10.75 3.52
CA VAL A 163 9.25 11.20 2.58
C VAL A 163 10.55 11.60 3.29
N GLU A 164 10.45 12.00 4.55
CA GLU A 164 11.58 12.47 5.35
C GLU A 164 11.66 11.76 6.70
N SER A 165 12.88 11.59 7.22
CA SER A 165 13.09 11.04 8.55
C SER A 165 12.44 11.93 9.61
N GLY A 166 11.82 11.33 10.61
CA GLY A 166 11.26 12.10 11.72
C GLY A 166 10.27 11.33 12.55
N LYS A 167 9.84 11.98 13.63
CA LYS A 167 8.77 11.50 14.51
C LYS A 167 7.44 12.11 14.11
N PHE A 168 6.36 11.38 14.36
CA PHE A 168 5.00 11.87 14.23
C PHE A 168 4.08 11.11 15.18
N SER A 169 2.92 11.69 15.48
CA SER A 169 1.87 11.06 16.28
C SER A 169 0.64 10.80 15.42
N LEU A 170 -0.02 9.67 15.66
CA LEU A 170 -1.42 9.49 15.26
C LEU A 170 -2.27 9.74 16.51
N ASP A 171 -2.94 10.90 16.54
CA ASP A 171 -3.82 11.27 17.65
C ASP A 171 -5.24 10.88 17.31
N GLY A 172 -5.99 10.40 18.29
CA GLY A 172 -7.31 9.85 18.02
C GLY A 172 -8.21 9.67 19.22
N LEU A 173 -9.40 9.17 18.91
CA LEU A 173 -10.48 8.93 19.85
C LEU A 173 -11.02 7.52 19.66
N LEU A 174 -11.27 6.83 20.76
CA LEU A 174 -11.97 5.56 20.81
C LEU A 174 -13.38 5.79 21.33
N PHE A 175 -14.35 5.38 20.53
CA PHE A 175 -15.78 5.45 20.81
C PHE A 175 -16.32 4.06 21.14
N ALA A 176 -17.29 4.00 22.05
CA ALA A 176 -18.11 2.82 22.33
C ALA A 176 -19.37 3.28 23.07
N ASP A 177 -20.49 2.59 22.92
CA ASP A 177 -21.77 2.98 23.55
C ASP A 177 -21.70 3.02 25.08
N ASN A 178 -20.87 2.16 25.65
CA ASN A 178 -20.69 2.02 27.09
C ASN A 178 -19.59 2.93 27.65
N LEU A 179 -19.00 3.81 26.84
CA LEU A 179 -18.08 4.84 27.31
C LEU A 179 -18.84 6.17 27.52
N PRO A 180 -18.71 6.82 28.70
CA PRO A 180 -19.40 8.07 28.97
C PRO A 180 -18.90 9.22 28.08
N GLN A 181 -17.62 9.13 27.67
CA GLN A 181 -16.98 10.05 26.74
C GLN A 181 -15.97 9.27 25.87
N PRO A 182 -15.69 9.72 24.65
CA PRO A 182 -14.65 9.12 23.82
C PRO A 182 -13.31 9.13 24.56
N LYS A 183 -12.56 8.03 24.46
CA LYS A 183 -11.26 7.90 25.11
C LYS A 183 -10.17 8.37 24.15
N GLU A 184 -9.35 9.33 24.59
CA GLU A 184 -8.20 9.79 23.82
C GLU A 184 -7.12 8.70 23.73
N VAL A 185 -6.54 8.57 22.54
CA VAL A 185 -5.43 7.67 22.23
C VAL A 185 -4.40 8.41 21.39
N ALA A 186 -3.12 8.14 21.61
CA ALA A 186 -2.02 8.69 20.82
C ALA A 186 -1.00 7.59 20.52
N LEU A 187 -0.57 7.50 19.27
CA LEU A 187 0.43 6.53 18.82
C LEU A 187 1.64 7.27 18.26
N SER A 188 2.70 7.35 19.07
CA SER A 188 3.98 7.90 18.66
C SER A 188 4.74 6.93 17.75
N SER A 189 5.19 7.44 16.61
CA SER A 189 5.89 6.70 15.58
C SER A 189 7.13 7.46 15.09
N SER A 190 8.14 6.73 14.63
CA SER A 190 9.38 7.30 14.08
C SER A 190 9.83 6.57 12.83
N VAL A 191 10.32 7.32 11.85
CA VAL A 191 10.79 6.77 10.57
C VAL A 191 12.20 7.26 10.30
N THR A 192 13.06 6.35 9.87
CA THR A 192 14.35 6.68 9.26
C THR A 192 14.24 6.46 7.76
N VAL A 193 14.30 7.54 6.98
CA VAL A 193 14.18 7.50 5.52
C VAL A 193 15.56 7.59 4.88
N LYS A 194 15.92 6.59 4.08
CA LYS A 194 17.08 6.62 3.19
C LYS A 194 16.66 7.22 1.85
N LYS A 195 17.37 8.24 1.36
CA LYS A 195 17.14 8.79 0.02
C LYS A 195 18.08 8.11 -0.99
N THR A 196 17.53 7.59 -2.08
CA THR A 196 18.26 6.91 -3.16
C THR A 196 17.73 7.36 -4.51
N VAL A 197 18.44 7.05 -5.58
CA VAL A 197 18.03 7.34 -6.96
C VAL A 197 18.09 6.04 -7.77
N MET A 198 17.05 5.75 -8.52
CA MET A 198 16.97 4.62 -9.44
C MET A 198 17.36 5.07 -10.86
N THR A 199 18.25 4.35 -11.51
CA THR A 199 18.55 4.54 -12.94
C THR A 199 17.65 3.67 -13.81
N VAL A 200 17.47 4.04 -15.08
CA VAL A 200 16.72 3.24 -16.06
C VAL A 200 17.32 1.83 -16.17
N ASP A 201 18.65 1.73 -16.29
CA ASP A 201 19.34 0.44 -16.34
C ASP A 201 19.14 -0.38 -15.06
N GLY A 202 19.20 0.28 -13.89
CA GLY A 202 18.96 -0.34 -12.60
C GLY A 202 17.55 -0.94 -12.51
N LEU A 203 16.54 -0.17 -12.90
CA LEU A 203 15.14 -0.60 -12.96
C LEU A 203 14.94 -1.79 -13.92
N CYS A 204 15.52 -1.71 -15.12
CA CYS A 204 15.41 -2.76 -16.13
C CYS A 204 16.17 -4.05 -15.77
N SER A 205 17.18 -3.94 -14.89
CA SER A 205 17.97 -5.08 -14.40
C SER A 205 17.35 -5.78 -13.18
N LEU A 206 16.25 -5.27 -12.62
CA LEU A 206 15.61 -5.89 -11.47
C LEU A 206 15.12 -7.30 -11.84
N PRO A 207 15.34 -8.30 -10.95
CA PRO A 207 14.85 -9.65 -11.19
C PRO A 207 13.33 -9.64 -11.26
N ASP A 208 12.75 -10.47 -12.13
CA ASP A 208 11.30 -10.65 -12.20
C ASP A 208 10.80 -11.17 -10.84
N LEU A 209 10.11 -10.30 -10.09
CA LEU A 209 9.52 -10.65 -8.80
C LEU A 209 8.40 -11.69 -8.95
N ALA A 210 7.88 -11.90 -10.17
CA ALA A 210 6.96 -12.97 -10.49
C ALA A 210 7.57 -14.38 -10.36
N GLU A 211 8.91 -14.51 -10.39
CA GLU A 211 9.61 -15.79 -10.16
C GLU A 211 9.96 -16.01 -8.67
N ARG A 212 9.78 -14.99 -7.82
CA ARG A 212 9.94 -15.11 -6.36
C ARG A 212 8.58 -15.43 -5.72
N GLY A 213 8.07 -16.62 -6.02
CA GLY A 213 6.95 -17.18 -5.26
C GLY A 213 7.47 -17.73 -3.93
N GLU A 214 7.40 -16.92 -2.87
CA GLU A 214 7.44 -17.38 -1.48
C GLU A 214 6.45 -16.57 -0.62
#